data_AF-A0A7J2JHT2-F1
#
_entry.id   AF-A0A7J2JHT2-F1
#
_cell.length_a   1.000
_cell.length_b   1.000
_cell.length_c   1.000
_cell.angle_alpha   90.00
_cell.angle_beta   90.00
_cell.angle_gamma   90.00
#
_symmetry.space_group_name_H-M   'P 1'
#
loop_
_entity.id
_entity.type
_entity.pdbx_description
1 polymer ?
#
loop_
_entity_poly.entity_id
_entity_poly.type
_entity_poly.pdbx_seq_one_letter_code
_entity_poly.pdbx_strand_id
1 'polypeptide(L)'
;KKAVEFLKKVFEAIGYRLPRRVFDEHGNFSFGIAEHIQLPGTKYDPSLGIFGMDVCVTLERPGYRVMRRRRRRSKVGSSHRVTCEEAIAFISKTFGVKVEG
;
A
#
# COMPACT_ATOMS: atom_id res chain seq x y z
N LYS A 1 -2.38 -7.79 11.75
CA LYS A 1 -1.85 -6.49 12.25
C LYS A 1 -0.47 -6.17 11.66
N LYS A 2 0.40 -7.16 11.43
CA LYS A 2 1.71 -7.02 10.76
C LYS A 2 1.76 -6.04 9.57
N ALA A 3 0.83 -6.15 8.61
CA ALA A 3 0.80 -5.28 7.44
C ALA A 3 0.57 -3.78 7.78
N VAL A 4 -0.33 -3.49 8.72
CA VAL A 4 -0.65 -2.12 9.13
C VAL A 4 0.53 -1.51 9.90
N GLU A 5 1.17 -2.29 10.76
CA GLU A 5 2.37 -1.88 11.50
C GLU A 5 3.56 -1.62 10.55
N PHE A 6 3.76 -2.50 9.57
CA PHE A 6 4.79 -2.33 8.54
C PHE A 6 4.54 -1.06 7.72
N LEU A 7 3.30 -0.85 7.26
CA LEU A 7 2.96 0.35 6.50
C LEU A 7 3.16 1.65 7.28
N LYS A 8 2.90 1.67 8.60
CA LYS A 8 3.19 2.84 9.43
C LYS A 8 4.68 3.21 9.40
N LYS A 9 5.56 2.22 9.56
CA LYS A 9 7.03 2.41 9.52
C LYS A 9 7.49 2.89 8.15
N VAL A 10 6.90 2.32 7.10
CA VAL A 10 7.22 2.67 5.72
C VAL A 10 6.75 4.09 5.39
N PHE A 11 5.55 4.48 5.82
CA PHE A 11 5.05 5.84 5.61
C PHE A 11 5.88 6.89 6.35
N GLU A 12 6.41 6.54 7.52
CA GLU A 12 7.36 7.38 8.24
C GLU A 12 8.66 7.60 7.45
N ALA A 13 9.22 6.53 6.86
CA ALA A 13 10.43 6.61 6.04
C ALA A 13 10.28 7.53 4.82
N ILE A 14 9.09 7.62 4.23
CA ILE A 14 8.79 8.52 3.09
C ILE A 14 8.21 9.89 3.52
N GLY A 15 8.17 10.18 4.82
CA GLY A 15 7.68 11.45 5.35
C GLY A 15 6.17 11.70 5.19
N TYR A 16 5.36 10.64 5.15
CA TYR A 16 3.90 10.69 4.99
C TYR A 16 3.42 11.45 3.75
N ARG A 17 4.20 11.40 2.67
CA ARG A 17 3.84 12.02 1.39
C ARG A 17 3.86 11.00 0.26
N LEU A 18 2.83 11.02 -0.57
CA LEU A 18 2.74 10.21 -1.78
C LEU A 18 2.26 11.06 -2.95
N PRO A 19 2.87 10.92 -4.14
CA PRO A 19 2.36 11.59 -5.33
C PRO A 19 1.11 10.87 -5.85
N ARG A 20 0.14 11.61 -6.42
CA ARG A 20 -1.11 11.03 -6.96
C ARG A 20 -0.85 9.97 -8.04
N ARG A 21 0.21 10.13 -8.83
CA ARG A 21 0.60 9.20 -9.92
C ARG A 21 0.90 7.76 -9.47
N VAL A 22 1.16 7.55 -8.19
CA VAL A 22 1.47 6.23 -7.61
C VAL A 22 0.20 5.38 -7.41
N PHE A 23 -0.97 6.01 -7.44
CA PHE A 23 -2.26 5.34 -7.32
C PHE A 23 -2.77 4.89 -8.69
N ASP A 24 -3.32 3.68 -8.74
CA ASP A 24 -4.00 3.17 -9.92
C ASP A 24 -5.53 3.44 -9.87
N GLU A 25 -6.23 3.05 -10.94
CA GLU A 25 -7.68 3.18 -11.05
C GLU A 25 -8.47 2.18 -10.19
N HIS A 26 -7.80 1.18 -9.62
CA HIS A 26 -8.40 0.05 -8.90
C HIS A 26 -8.11 0.04 -7.40
N GLY A 27 -7.61 1.16 -6.87
CA GLY A 27 -7.33 1.34 -5.45
C GLY A 27 -6.05 0.66 -4.96
N ASN A 28 -5.18 0.24 -5.87
CA ASN A 28 -3.83 -0.17 -5.58
C ASN A 28 -2.88 1.02 -5.71
N PHE A 29 -1.75 0.93 -5.01
CA PHE A 29 -0.68 1.90 -5.15
C PHE A 29 0.66 1.24 -4.80
N SER A 30 1.72 1.72 -5.43
CA SER A 30 3.06 1.17 -5.27
C SER A 30 4.11 2.27 -5.21
N PHE A 31 5.04 2.16 -4.26
CA PHE A 31 6.13 3.11 -4.12
C PHE A 31 7.42 2.41 -3.69
N GLY A 32 8.55 2.98 -4.10
CA GLY A 32 9.87 2.45 -3.84
C GLY A 32 10.50 3.05 -2.58
N ILE A 33 11.25 2.22 -1.88
CA ILE A 33 12.17 2.60 -0.80
C ILE A 33 13.58 2.29 -1.31
N ALA A 34 14.41 3.34 -1.42
CA ALA A 34 15.77 3.18 -1.96
C ALA A 34 16.67 2.37 -1.02
N GLU A 35 16.52 2.58 0.30
CA GLU A 35 17.36 1.95 1.30
C GLU A 35 16.53 1.44 2.47
N HIS A 36 16.62 0.14 2.75
CA HIS A 36 15.95 -0.48 3.90
C HIS A 36 16.39 0.10 5.26
N ILE A 37 17.53 0.81 5.33
CA ILE A 37 18.02 1.50 6.54
C ILE A 37 17.10 2.66 6.93
N GLN A 38 16.39 3.25 5.97
CA GLN A 38 15.40 4.31 6.24
C GLN A 38 14.20 3.79 7.05
N LEU A 39 13.98 2.47 7.10
CA LEU A 39 12.89 1.90 7.87
C LEU A 39 13.21 1.86 9.37
N PRO A 40 12.35 2.45 10.23
CA PRO A 40 12.58 2.47 11.65
C PRO A 40 12.56 1.06 12.27
N GLY A 41 13.66 0.71 12.94
CA GLY A 41 13.87 -0.57 13.62
C GLY A 41 14.61 -1.62 12.79
N THR A 42 15.06 -1.30 11.58
CA THR A 42 15.96 -2.18 10.81
C THR A 42 17.40 -1.91 11.22
N LYS A 43 18.10 -2.93 11.73
CA LYS A 43 19.52 -2.84 12.06
C LYS A 43 20.35 -3.04 10.80
N TYR A 44 21.42 -2.28 10.68
CA TYR A 44 22.42 -2.49 9.62
C TYR A 44 23.17 -3.79 9.89
N ASP A 45 23.14 -4.72 8.93
CA ASP A 45 23.98 -5.91 8.91
C ASP A 45 24.96 -5.80 7.73
N PRO A 46 26.27 -5.63 7.98
CA PRO A 46 27.28 -5.51 6.93
C PRO A 46 27.33 -6.70 5.96
N SER A 47 26.85 -7.88 6.38
CA SER A 47 26.86 -9.07 5.54
C SER A 47 25.75 -9.07 4.47
N LEU A 48 24.64 -8.35 4.71
CA LEU A 48 23.51 -8.25 3.79
C LEU A 48 23.65 -7.10 2.79
N GLY A 49 24.36 -6.04 3.17
CA GLY A 49 24.53 -4.83 2.36
C GLY A 49 23.27 -3.96 2.24
N ILE A 50 23.36 -2.84 1.53
CA ILE A 50 22.25 -1.89 1.32
C ILE A 50 21.36 -2.37 0.17
N PHE A 51 20.12 -2.76 0.48
CA PHE A 51 19.10 -3.04 -0.52
C PHE A 51 17.90 -2.09 -0.41
N GLY A 52 17.27 -1.82 -1.55
CA GLY A 52 15.98 -1.17 -1.66
C GLY A 52 14.84 -2.17 -1.86
N MET A 53 13.60 -1.70 -1.79
CA MET A 53 12.41 -2.52 -2.06
C MET A 53 11.27 -1.69 -2.64
N ASP A 54 10.44 -2.33 -3.45
CA ASP A 54 9.15 -1.78 -3.85
C ASP A 54 8.04 -2.31 -2.94
N VAL A 55 7.23 -1.39 -2.42
CA VAL A 55 6.07 -1.72 -1.58
C VAL A 55 4.81 -1.53 -2.40
N CYS A 56 4.16 -2.65 -2.74
CA CYS A 56 2.89 -2.68 -3.45
C CYS A 56 1.75 -2.95 -2.45
N VAL A 57 0.74 -2.09 -2.47
CA VAL A 57 -0.41 -2.18 -1.57
C VAL A 57 -1.69 -2.26 -2.37
N THR A 58 -2.50 -3.28 -2.07
CA THR A 58 -3.83 -3.48 -2.66
C THR A 58 -4.88 -3.22 -1.60
N LEU A 59 -5.75 -2.24 -1.84
CA LEU A 59 -6.93 -2.00 -1.01
C LEU A 59 -8.12 -2.76 -1.60
N GLU A 60 -8.85 -3.46 -0.74
CA GLU A 60 -10.03 -4.22 -1.14
C GLU A 60 -11.18 -3.99 -0.18
N ARG A 61 -12.39 -3.95 -0.74
CA ARG A 61 -13.61 -4.03 0.05
C ARG A 61 -13.85 -5.48 0.48
N PRO A 62 -14.43 -5.71 1.67
CA PRO A 62 -14.94 -7.03 2.02
C PRO A 62 -15.86 -7.55 0.91
N GLY A 63 -15.63 -8.78 0.44
CA GLY A 63 -16.39 -9.36 -0.68
C GLY A 63 -15.55 -9.74 -1.90
N TYR A 64 -14.32 -9.24 -2.03
CA TYR A 64 -13.39 -9.63 -3.10
C TYR A 64 -13.05 -11.13 -3.11
N ARG A 65 -13.36 -11.88 -2.06
CA ARG A 65 -13.23 -13.34 -2.04
C ARG A 65 -14.02 -14.04 -3.16
N VAL A 66 -15.12 -13.46 -3.66
CA VAL A 66 -15.96 -14.09 -4.70
C VAL A 66 -15.24 -14.33 -6.03
N MET A 67 -14.24 -13.50 -6.37
CA MET A 67 -13.41 -13.72 -7.57
C MET A 67 -12.27 -14.73 -7.34
N ARG A 68 -11.88 -14.96 -6.08
CA ARG A 68 -10.75 -15.83 -5.71
C ARG A 68 -11.16 -17.26 -5.34
N ARG A 69 -12.40 -17.45 -4.87
CA ARG A 69 -12.88 -18.77 -4.42
C ARG A 69 -13.03 -19.76 -5.58
N ARG A 70 -12.76 -21.04 -5.32
CA ARG A 70 -12.92 -22.14 -6.30
C ARG A 70 -14.39 -22.44 -6.63
N ARG A 71 -15.24 -22.59 -5.61
CA ARG A 71 -16.67 -22.91 -5.78
C ARG A 71 -17.48 -21.64 -6.03
N ARG A 72 -18.32 -21.64 -7.07
CA ARG A 72 -19.18 -20.49 -7.47
C ARG A 72 -18.39 -19.19 -7.63
N ARG A 73 -17.30 -19.21 -8.41
CA ARG A 73 -16.49 -18.02 -8.71
C ARG A 73 -17.33 -17.02 -9.52
N SER A 74 -17.26 -15.75 -9.17
CA SER A 74 -17.98 -14.66 -9.85
C SER A 74 -17.12 -13.41 -9.93
N LYS A 75 -17.39 -12.52 -10.90
CA LYS A 75 -16.68 -11.24 -11.03
C LYS A 75 -17.13 -10.26 -9.93
N VAL A 76 -16.22 -9.39 -9.49
CA VAL A 76 -16.56 -8.23 -8.65
C VAL A 76 -17.13 -7.14 -9.56
N GLY A 77 -18.35 -6.69 -9.28
CA GLY A 77 -19.03 -5.61 -10.01
C GLY A 77 -18.28 -4.28 -9.87
N SER A 78 -18.43 -3.40 -10.86
CA SER A 78 -17.75 -2.09 -10.91
C SER A 78 -18.03 -1.24 -9.68
N SER A 79 -19.28 -1.22 -9.19
CA SER A 79 -19.68 -0.48 -8.00
C SER A 79 -19.06 -0.97 -6.69
N HIS A 80 -18.58 -2.21 -6.65
CA HIS A 80 -17.89 -2.78 -5.49
C HIS A 80 -16.37 -2.64 -5.58
N ARG A 81 -15.84 -2.19 -6.73
CA ARG A 81 -14.41 -1.94 -6.86
C ARG A 81 -14.03 -0.66 -6.11
N VAL A 82 -12.82 -0.66 -5.57
CA VAL A 82 -12.24 0.56 -4.98
C VAL A 82 -11.78 1.46 -6.12
N THR A 83 -12.16 2.73 -6.06
CA THR A 83 -11.67 3.74 -7.00
C THR A 83 -10.41 4.41 -6.47
N CYS A 84 -9.66 5.07 -7.36
CA CYS A 84 -8.47 5.86 -6.99
C CYS A 84 -8.76 6.87 -5.87
N GLU A 85 -9.88 7.60 -5.98
CA GLU A 85 -10.26 8.64 -5.03
C GLU A 85 -10.60 8.07 -3.65
N GLU A 86 -11.30 6.94 -3.61
CA GLU A 86 -11.61 6.23 -2.38
C GLU A 86 -10.34 5.71 -1.70
N ALA A 87 -9.38 5.21 -2.47
CA ALA A 87 -8.08 4.78 -1.95
C ALA A 87 -7.31 5.96 -1.31
N ILE A 88 -7.24 7.10 -2.00
CA ILE A 88 -6.60 8.31 -1.49
C ILE A 88 -7.26 8.77 -0.19
N ALA A 89 -8.59 8.87 -0.18
CA ALA A 89 -9.35 9.27 1.00
C ALA A 89 -9.16 8.30 2.17
N PHE A 90 -9.13 7.00 1.90
CA PHE A 90 -8.92 5.97 2.92
C PHE A 90 -7.54 6.07 3.57
N ILE A 91 -6.48 6.22 2.77
CA ILE A 91 -5.11 6.31 3.30
C ILE A 91 -4.92 7.61 4.07
N SER A 92 -5.40 8.74 3.52
CA SER A 92 -5.28 10.02 4.20
C SER A 92 -5.97 10.01 5.57
N LYS A 93 -7.18 9.43 5.64
CA LYS A 93 -7.92 9.30 6.90
C LYS A 93 -7.29 8.31 7.89
N THR A 94 -6.76 7.19 7.42
CA THR A 94 -6.30 6.09 8.30
C THR A 94 -4.86 6.27 8.76
N PHE A 95 -4.00 6.81 7.91
CA PHE A 95 -2.56 6.91 8.13
C PHE A 95 -2.04 8.36 8.17
N GLY A 96 -2.88 9.35 7.87
CA GLY A 96 -2.47 10.77 7.87
C GLY A 96 -1.57 11.17 6.70
N VAL A 97 -1.50 10.34 5.65
CA VAL A 97 -0.66 10.62 4.47
C VAL A 97 -1.27 11.76 3.66
N LYS A 98 -0.41 12.69 3.24
CA LYS A 98 -0.76 13.76 2.29
C LYS A 98 -0.47 13.28 0.88
N VAL A 99 -1.48 13.31 0.03
CA VAL A 99 -1.33 13.00 -1.39
C VAL A 99 -1.12 14.31 -2.14
N GLU A 100 0.07 14.50 -2.71
CA GLU A 100 0.41 15.66 -3.53
C GLU A 100 0.07 15.33 -4.99
N GLY A 101 -0.76 16.18 -5.60
CA GLY A 101 -1.27 16.04 -6.96
C GLY A 101 -0.38 16.71 -7.97
#